data_AF-A0A1D6FUV4-F1
#
_entry.id   AF-A0A1D6FUV4-F1
#
_cell.length_a   1.000
_cell.length_b   1.000
_cell.length_c   1.000
_cell.angle_alpha   90.00
_cell.angle_beta   90.00
_cell.angle_gamma   90.00
#
_symmetry.space_group_name_H-M   'P 1'
#
loop_
_entity.id
_entity.type
_entity.pdbx_description
1 polymer ?
#
loop_
_entity_poly.entity_id
_entity_poly.type
_entity_poly.pdbx_seq_one_letter_code
_entity_poly.pdbx_strand_id
1 'polypeptide(L)'
;MRAVKETRQRFGRFFFRFPEGESAADVFDRVASFLESLWRDIDMGRLDQDPSCETNLVIVSHGLTSRVFLMKWFKWTVAQFERLNNFDNCEFRVMQLGPGGEYSLLVHHTQEELQQWGMSPEMIADQQWRASANRRCWAEECSSFIDTFFEEPYGSSETSSSDEDEAEDKEEETKLLEQL
;
A
#
# COMPACT_ATOMS: atom_id res chain seq x y z
N MET A 1 -17.14 36.27 8.80
CA MET A 1 -16.11 35.20 8.67
C MET A 1 -15.54 34.67 9.99
N ARG A 2 -15.32 35.48 11.04
CA ARG A 2 -14.67 35.01 12.29
C ARG A 2 -15.49 33.95 13.04
N ALA A 3 -16.81 34.15 13.20
CA ALA A 3 -17.70 33.19 13.84
C ALA A 3 -17.72 31.81 13.14
N VAL A 4 -17.70 31.80 11.80
CA VAL A 4 -17.69 30.55 11.01
C VAL A 4 -16.37 29.78 11.19
N LYS A 5 -15.24 30.48 11.29
CA LYS A 5 -13.93 29.86 11.56
C LYS A 5 -13.85 29.26 12.96
N GLU A 6 -14.53 29.86 13.94
CA GLU A 6 -14.57 29.39 15.32
C GLU A 6 -15.47 28.15 15.47
N THR A 7 -16.63 28.14 14.81
CA THR A 7 -17.49 26.94 14.71
C THR A 7 -16.77 25.77 14.03
N ARG A 8 -15.99 26.06 12.97
CA ARG A 8 -15.16 25.06 12.28
C ARG A 8 -14.10 24.44 13.19
N GLN A 9 -13.49 25.21 14.10
CA GLN A 9 -12.52 24.67 15.05
C GLN A 9 -13.18 23.73 16.07
N ARG A 10 -14.44 23.98 16.46
CA ARG A 10 -15.20 23.12 17.39
C ARG A 10 -15.70 21.82 16.76
N PHE A 11 -16.16 21.87 15.50
CA PHE A 11 -16.73 20.70 14.80
C PHE A 11 -15.70 19.80 14.12
N GLY A 12 -14.47 20.30 13.93
CA GLY A 12 -13.45 19.62 13.15
C GLY A 12 -13.42 20.10 11.70
N ARG A 13 -12.21 20.27 11.16
CA ARG A 13 -11.98 20.81 9.82
C ARG A 13 -12.44 19.85 8.72
N PHE A 14 -12.50 18.56 9.02
CA PHE A 14 -12.80 17.53 8.01
C PHE A 14 -14.29 17.47 7.67
N PHE A 15 -15.15 17.44 8.68
CA PHE A 15 -16.60 17.32 8.52
C PHE A 15 -17.33 18.66 8.40
N PHE A 16 -16.68 19.77 8.77
CA PHE A 16 -17.33 21.08 8.70
C PHE A 16 -17.61 21.48 7.24
N ARG A 17 -18.89 21.68 6.93
CA ARG A 17 -19.37 22.19 5.64
C ARG A 17 -19.71 23.67 5.77
N PHE A 18 -19.17 24.50 4.88
CA PHE A 18 -19.57 25.91 4.81
C PHE A 18 -21.00 26.03 4.24
N PRO A 19 -21.76 27.08 4.60
CA PRO A 19 -23.03 27.38 3.93
C PRO A 19 -22.80 27.49 2.42
N GLU A 20 -23.55 26.72 1.63
CA GLU A 20 -23.41 26.59 0.16
C GLU A 20 -22.03 26.11 -0.34
N GLY A 21 -21.17 25.66 0.58
CA GLY A 21 -19.85 25.15 0.27
C GLY A 21 -19.73 23.65 0.49
N GLU A 22 -18.52 23.16 0.34
CA GLU A 22 -18.17 21.75 0.51
C GLU A 22 -17.36 21.54 1.80
N SER A 23 -17.40 20.31 2.29
CA SER A 23 -16.55 19.81 3.37
C SER A 23 -15.33 19.06 2.81
N ALA A 24 -14.33 18.77 3.66
CA ALA A 24 -13.21 17.94 3.22
C ALA A 24 -13.64 16.48 2.99
N ALA A 25 -14.70 16.03 3.66
CA ALA A 25 -15.32 14.72 3.39
C ALA A 25 -15.89 14.64 1.96
N ASP A 26 -16.55 15.70 1.48
CA ASP A 26 -17.05 15.76 0.10
C ASP A 26 -15.89 15.68 -0.93
N VAL A 27 -14.75 16.31 -0.61
CA VAL A 27 -13.53 16.22 -1.43
C VAL A 27 -12.92 14.81 -1.36
N PHE A 28 -12.98 14.15 -0.20
CA PHE A 28 -12.44 12.80 0.01
C PHE A 28 -13.11 11.79 -0.91
N ASP A 29 -14.43 11.85 -1.09
CA ASP A 29 -15.16 10.94 -1.97
C ASP A 29 -14.72 11.10 -3.43
N ARG A 30 -14.49 12.33 -3.90
CA ARG A 30 -13.99 12.59 -5.25
C ARG A 30 -12.55 12.12 -5.44
N VAL A 31 -11.69 12.35 -4.45
CA VAL A 31 -10.32 11.86 -4.46
C VAL A 31 -10.28 10.33 -4.47
N ALA A 32 -11.18 9.66 -3.73
CA ALA A 32 -11.29 8.20 -3.75
C ALA A 32 -11.65 7.68 -5.15
N SER A 33 -12.65 8.26 -5.80
CA SER A 33 -13.03 7.90 -7.17
C SER A 33 -11.92 8.15 -8.20
N PHE A 34 -11.18 9.26 -8.04
CA PHE A 34 -10.01 9.54 -8.86
C PHE A 34 -8.94 8.46 -8.70
N LEU A 35 -8.62 8.06 -7.47
CA LEU A 35 -7.62 7.02 -7.20
C LEU A 35 -8.02 5.65 -7.78
N GLU A 36 -9.29 5.26 -7.67
CA GLU A 36 -9.77 4.01 -8.27
C GLU A 36 -9.58 3.99 -9.79
N SER A 37 -9.83 5.13 -10.44
CA SER A 37 -9.64 5.26 -11.88
C SER A 37 -8.16 5.24 -12.24
N LEU A 38 -7.32 5.95 -11.47
CA LEU A 38 -5.87 5.98 -11.64
C LEU A 38 -5.25 4.58 -11.52
N TRP A 39 -5.62 3.83 -10.48
CA TRP A 39 -5.13 2.46 -10.29
C TRP A 39 -5.51 1.55 -11.46
N ARG A 40 -6.74 1.65 -11.97
CA ARG A 40 -7.16 0.88 -13.15
C ARG A 40 -6.35 1.23 -14.39
N ASP A 41 -6.06 2.51 -14.60
CA ASP A 41 -5.27 2.94 -15.75
C ASP A 41 -3.81 2.48 -15.66
N ILE A 42 -3.24 2.45 -14.44
CA ILE A 42 -1.91 1.86 -14.16
C ILE A 42 -1.95 0.35 -14.42
N ASP A 43 -2.91 -0.38 -13.86
CA ASP A 43 -3.02 -1.84 -13.99
C ASP A 43 -3.23 -2.28 -15.44
N MET A 44 -3.93 -1.48 -16.24
CA MET A 44 -4.14 -1.73 -17.67
C MET A 44 -2.95 -1.29 -18.55
N GLY A 45 -1.87 -0.76 -17.96
CA GLY A 45 -0.71 -0.25 -18.70
C GLY A 45 -1.04 0.92 -19.63
N ARG A 46 -2.12 1.66 -19.37
CA ARG A 46 -2.57 2.76 -20.25
C ARG A 46 -1.68 4.00 -20.15
N LEU A 47 -0.90 4.10 -19.07
CA LEU A 47 0.02 5.19 -18.80
C LEU A 47 1.45 4.87 -19.25
N ASP A 48 1.73 3.61 -19.58
CA ASP A 48 3.06 3.17 -19.99
C ASP A 48 3.29 3.59 -21.44
N GLN A 49 4.21 4.54 -21.64
CA GLN A 49 4.61 4.95 -22.99
C GLN A 49 5.57 3.95 -23.64
N ASP A 50 6.40 3.29 -22.82
CA ASP A 50 7.38 2.29 -23.23
C ASP A 50 7.54 1.27 -22.09
N PRO A 51 7.47 -0.05 -22.34
CA PRO A 51 7.68 -1.08 -21.32
C PRO A 51 9.07 -1.06 -20.66
N SER A 52 10.04 -0.32 -21.21
CA SER A 52 11.37 -0.13 -20.61
C SER A 52 11.50 1.07 -19.69
N CYS A 53 10.50 1.96 -19.64
CA CYS A 53 10.53 3.20 -18.86
C CYS A 53 9.70 3.10 -17.59
N GLU A 54 10.22 3.63 -16.48
CA GLU A 54 9.47 3.74 -15.23
C GLU A 54 8.43 4.87 -15.30
N THR A 55 7.17 4.52 -15.08
CA THR A 55 6.05 5.48 -15.09
C THR A 55 6.07 6.33 -13.81
N ASN A 56 6.32 7.64 -13.97
CA ASN A 56 6.32 8.63 -12.90
C ASN A 56 5.13 9.57 -13.05
N LEU A 57 4.38 9.80 -11.97
CA LEU A 57 3.16 10.60 -11.98
C LEU A 57 3.36 11.94 -11.25
N VAL A 58 2.93 13.03 -11.89
CA VAL A 58 2.91 14.37 -11.28
C VAL A 58 1.46 14.82 -11.14
N ILE A 59 1.02 15.03 -9.91
CA ILE A 59 -0.35 15.47 -9.58
C ILE A 59 -0.30 16.92 -9.12
N VAL A 60 -0.90 17.82 -9.90
CA VAL A 60 -1.00 19.25 -9.56
C VAL A 60 -2.38 19.54 -9.00
N SER A 61 -2.45 20.08 -7.78
CA SER A 61 -3.73 20.31 -7.08
C SER A 61 -3.67 21.47 -6.08
N HIS A 62 -4.74 21.64 -5.31
CA HIS A 62 -4.86 22.65 -4.25
C HIS A 62 -4.48 22.06 -2.88
N GLY A 63 -4.02 22.91 -1.95
CA GLY A 63 -3.50 22.45 -0.66
C GLY A 63 -4.46 21.58 0.18
N LEU A 64 -5.78 21.84 0.15
CA LEU A 64 -6.75 20.96 0.82
C LEU A 64 -6.84 19.59 0.12
N THR A 65 -6.99 19.60 -1.21
CA THR A 65 -7.10 18.39 -2.02
C THR A 65 -5.85 17.52 -1.90
N SER A 66 -4.64 18.10 -1.92
CA SER A 66 -3.39 17.37 -1.74
C SER A 66 -3.30 16.68 -0.37
N ARG A 67 -3.79 17.32 0.70
CA ARG A 67 -3.86 16.67 2.02
C ARG A 67 -4.87 15.52 2.05
N VAL A 68 -6.02 15.72 1.43
CA VAL A 68 -7.07 14.69 1.34
C VAL A 68 -6.58 13.51 0.50
N PHE A 69 -5.82 13.78 -0.56
CA PHE A 69 -5.10 12.78 -1.34
C PHE A 69 -4.16 11.95 -0.47
N LEU A 70 -3.26 12.58 0.29
CA LEU A 70 -2.36 11.86 1.19
C LEU A 70 -3.12 11.07 2.26
N MET A 71 -4.18 11.64 2.84
CA MET A 71 -5.04 10.95 3.79
C MET A 71 -5.65 9.69 3.19
N LYS A 72 -6.20 9.78 1.97
CA LYS A 72 -6.81 8.63 1.29
C LYS A 72 -5.75 7.59 0.91
N TRP A 73 -4.58 8.03 0.45
CA TRP A 73 -3.49 7.13 0.04
C TRP A 73 -2.93 6.33 1.22
N PHE A 74 -2.54 7.01 2.29
CA PHE A 74 -1.95 6.39 3.48
C PHE A 74 -2.97 5.92 4.51
N LYS A 75 -4.27 6.00 4.18
CA LYS A 75 -5.38 5.58 5.05
C LYS A 75 -5.35 6.25 6.43
N TRP A 76 -4.95 7.52 6.46
CA TRP A 76 -4.86 8.28 7.71
C TRP A 76 -6.23 8.56 8.31
N THR A 77 -6.28 8.62 9.64
CA THR A 77 -7.51 8.95 10.38
C THR A 77 -7.84 10.43 10.24
N VAL A 78 -9.11 10.80 10.53
CA VAL A 78 -9.52 12.21 10.56
C VAL A 78 -8.69 13.02 11.55
N ALA A 79 -8.40 12.45 12.73
CA ALA A 79 -7.58 13.11 13.74
C ALA A 79 -6.14 13.38 13.24
N GLN A 80 -5.55 12.43 12.52
CA GLN A 80 -4.24 12.60 11.86
C GLN A 80 -4.32 13.68 10.77
N PHE A 81 -5.35 13.64 9.93
CA PHE A 81 -5.55 14.63 8.88
C PHE A 81 -5.66 16.06 9.43
N GLU A 82 -6.38 16.27 10.53
CA GLU A 82 -6.61 17.62 11.08
C GLU A 82 -5.34 18.30 11.57
N ARG A 83 -4.34 17.51 11.99
CA ARG A 83 -3.01 17.99 12.42
C ARG A 83 -2.14 18.46 11.26
N LEU A 84 -2.40 17.97 10.04
CA LEU A 84 -1.57 18.31 8.90
C LEU A 84 -1.60 19.82 8.61
N ASN A 85 -0.46 20.34 8.23
CA ASN A 85 -0.33 21.68 7.69
C ASN A 85 -0.73 21.69 6.21
N ASN A 86 -1.22 22.84 5.74
CA ASN A 86 -1.43 23.01 4.31
C ASN A 86 -0.10 23.10 3.59
N PHE A 87 -0.10 22.70 2.33
CA PHE A 87 1.02 22.97 1.42
C PHE A 87 1.18 24.48 1.23
N ASP A 88 2.42 24.95 1.15
CA ASP A 88 2.76 26.27 0.65
C ASP A 88 2.57 26.35 -0.86
N ASN A 89 2.51 27.57 -1.39
CA ASN A 89 2.37 27.78 -2.83
C ASN A 89 3.59 27.20 -3.56
N CYS A 90 3.34 26.34 -4.55
CA CYS A 90 4.37 25.62 -5.32
C CYS A 90 5.22 24.65 -4.48
N GLU A 91 4.82 24.32 -3.25
CA GLU A 91 5.41 23.20 -2.51
C GLU A 91 5.05 21.88 -3.20
N PHE A 92 6.01 20.96 -3.25
CA PHE A 92 5.80 19.60 -3.72
C PHE A 92 6.25 18.61 -2.65
N ARG A 93 5.61 17.43 -2.65
CA ARG A 93 6.02 16.29 -1.82
C ARG A 93 6.11 15.08 -2.72
N VAL A 94 7.14 14.28 -2.47
CA VAL A 94 7.51 13.13 -3.30
C VAL A 94 7.16 11.88 -2.52
N MET A 95 6.35 11.03 -3.14
CA MET A 95 6.06 9.70 -2.67
C MET A 95 6.85 8.74 -3.53
N GLN A 96 7.77 7.99 -2.93
CA GLN A 96 8.63 7.07 -3.65
C GLN A 96 8.36 5.64 -3.20
N LEU A 97 8.40 4.72 -4.17
CA LEU A 97 8.21 3.30 -3.93
C LEU A 97 9.40 2.75 -3.14
N GLY A 98 9.12 2.24 -1.94
CA GLY A 98 10.12 1.53 -1.13
C GLY A 98 10.42 0.12 -1.67
N PRO A 99 11.44 -0.56 -1.13
CA PRO A 99 11.80 -1.93 -1.52
C PRO A 99 10.68 -2.95 -1.23
N GLY A 100 9.75 -2.62 -0.33
CA GLY A 100 8.55 -3.41 -0.02
C GLY A 100 7.47 -3.31 -1.08
N GLY A 101 7.58 -2.35 -2.00
CA GLY A 101 6.54 -2.03 -2.96
C GLY A 101 5.41 -1.17 -2.38
N GLU A 102 5.63 -0.55 -1.24
CA GLU A 102 4.74 0.45 -0.65
C GLU A 102 5.36 1.83 -0.88
N TYR A 103 4.54 2.81 -1.24
CA TYR A 103 5.00 4.20 -1.34
C TYR A 103 5.24 4.78 0.05
N SER A 104 6.29 5.59 0.18
CA SER A 104 6.61 6.34 1.40
C SER A 104 7.10 7.75 1.07
N LEU A 105 6.80 8.69 1.96
CA LEU A 105 7.36 10.04 1.94
C LEU A 105 8.81 10.07 2.46
N LEU A 106 9.17 9.17 3.37
CA LEU A 106 10.46 9.23 4.08
C LEU A 106 11.65 8.76 3.23
N VAL A 107 11.40 8.23 2.03
CA VAL A 107 12.48 7.85 1.10
C VAL A 107 13.15 9.09 0.51
N HIS A 108 12.37 10.15 0.28
CA HIS A 108 12.86 11.40 -0.31
C HIS A 108 12.91 12.56 0.70
N HIS A 109 12.15 12.48 1.80
CA HIS A 109 12.02 13.56 2.80
C HIS A 109 12.54 13.13 4.17
N THR A 110 13.02 14.11 4.93
CA THR A 110 13.56 13.93 6.28
C THR A 110 12.46 13.83 7.33
N GLN A 111 12.77 13.21 8.48
CA GLN A 111 11.81 13.08 9.56
C GLN A 111 11.39 14.46 10.12
N GLU A 112 12.31 15.42 10.14
CA GLU A 112 12.07 16.79 10.59
C GLU A 112 11.06 17.50 9.69
N GLU A 113 11.14 17.32 8.37
CA GLU A 113 10.16 17.88 7.42
C GLU A 113 8.77 17.31 7.65
N LEU A 114 8.66 15.98 7.84
CA LEU A 114 7.37 15.33 8.13
C LEU A 114 6.75 15.86 9.43
N GLN A 115 7.57 16.09 10.47
CA GLN A 115 7.13 16.72 11.71
C GLN A 115 6.65 18.16 11.48
N GLN A 116 7.40 18.94 10.68
CA GLN A 116 7.02 20.31 10.32
C GLN A 116 5.70 20.34 9.54
N TRP A 117 5.37 19.30 8.78
CA TRP A 117 4.07 19.15 8.11
C TRP A 117 2.92 18.74 9.04
N GLY A 118 3.19 18.53 10.33
CA GLY A 118 2.17 18.16 11.33
C GLY A 118 1.88 16.66 11.40
N MET A 119 2.78 15.80 10.91
CA MET A 119 2.62 14.36 11.04
C MET A 119 2.87 13.91 12.48
N SER A 120 1.99 13.07 13.02
CA SER A 120 2.19 12.49 14.36
C SER A 120 3.28 11.40 14.35
N PRO A 121 3.89 11.09 15.52
CA PRO A 121 4.90 10.04 15.61
C PRO A 121 4.47 8.70 15.03
N GLU A 122 3.19 8.32 15.22
CA GLU A 122 2.58 7.13 14.62
C GLU A 122 2.61 7.13 13.09
N MET A 123 2.33 8.29 12.46
CA MET A 123 2.35 8.41 11.00
C MET A 123 3.78 8.31 10.49
N ILE A 124 4.73 8.91 11.20
CA ILE A 124 6.16 8.85 10.84
C ILE A 124 6.68 7.41 10.96
N ALA A 125 6.30 6.69 12.01
CA ALA A 125 6.65 5.28 12.18
C ALA A 125 6.09 4.41 11.03
N ASP A 126 4.85 4.65 10.59
CA ASP A 126 4.28 4.00 9.39
C ASP A 126 5.09 4.34 8.13
N GLN A 127 5.49 5.60 7.93
CA GLN A 127 6.32 5.98 6.78
C GLN A 127 7.72 5.35 6.83
N GLN A 128 8.32 5.24 8.00
CA GLN A 128 9.59 4.54 8.21
C GLN A 128 9.45 3.06 7.82
N TRP A 129 8.41 2.40 8.31
CA TRP A 129 8.13 1.01 7.97
C TRP A 129 7.94 0.82 6.46
N ARG A 130 7.16 1.67 5.80
CA ARG A 130 6.95 1.63 4.33
C ARG A 130 8.25 1.85 3.54
N ALA A 131 9.16 2.68 4.06
CA ALA A 131 10.45 2.97 3.43
C ALA A 131 11.47 1.83 3.59
N SER A 132 11.44 1.09 4.70
CA SER A 132 12.43 0.05 5.01
C SER A 132 11.94 -1.39 4.81
N ALA A 133 10.63 -1.62 4.77
CA ALA A 133 10.06 -2.96 4.64
C ALA A 133 10.55 -3.62 3.35
N ASN A 134 11.00 -4.87 3.43
CA ASN A 134 11.43 -5.65 2.27
C ASN A 134 10.31 -6.64 1.90
N ARG A 135 9.90 -6.66 0.63
CA ARG A 135 8.76 -7.46 0.15
C ARG A 135 8.96 -8.96 0.39
N ARG A 136 10.22 -9.43 0.47
CA ARG A 136 10.56 -10.84 0.78
C ARG A 136 10.10 -11.30 2.16
N CYS A 137 10.12 -10.43 3.17
CA CYS A 137 9.75 -10.80 4.54
C CYS A 137 8.26 -11.19 4.63
N TRP A 138 7.41 -10.52 3.86
CA TRP A 138 5.97 -10.83 3.77
C TRP A 138 5.69 -12.11 2.99
N ALA A 139 6.44 -12.38 1.92
CA ALA A 139 6.28 -13.62 1.16
C ALA A 139 6.69 -14.85 1.99
N GLU A 140 7.76 -14.72 2.79
CA GLU A 140 8.22 -15.78 3.71
C GLU A 140 7.25 -15.98 4.89
N GLU A 141 6.74 -14.89 5.49
CA GLU A 141 5.71 -14.96 6.54
C GLU A 141 4.38 -15.52 6.02
N CYS A 142 3.90 -15.09 4.85
CA CYS A 142 2.67 -15.62 4.24
C CYS A 142 2.84 -17.06 3.73
N SER A 143 4.03 -17.47 3.25
CA SER A 143 4.27 -18.88 2.89
C SER A 143 4.15 -19.76 4.14
N SER A 144 4.79 -19.37 5.25
CA SER A 144 4.67 -20.11 6.51
C SER A 144 3.24 -20.13 7.05
N PHE A 145 2.48 -19.05 6.88
CA PHE A 145 1.09 -18.97 7.31
C PHE A 145 0.17 -19.84 6.47
N ILE A 146 0.33 -19.87 5.14
CA ILE A 146 -0.46 -20.72 4.24
C ILE A 146 -0.13 -22.20 4.48
N ASP A 147 1.14 -22.55 4.64
CA ASP A 147 1.56 -23.92 4.95
C ASP A 147 0.97 -24.41 6.28
N THR A 148 0.99 -23.56 7.32
CA THR A 148 0.38 -23.87 8.63
C THR A 148 -1.16 -23.89 8.57
N PHE A 149 -1.78 -23.12 7.67
CA PHE A 149 -3.23 -23.05 7.53
C PHE A 149 -3.83 -24.32 6.90
N PHE A 150 -3.07 -25.04 6.07
CA PHE A 150 -3.50 -26.30 5.45
C PHE A 150 -2.97 -27.56 6.17
N GLU A 151 -2.02 -27.45 7.10
CA GLU A 151 -1.65 -28.57 7.98
C GLU A 151 -2.64 -28.75 9.14
N GLU A 152 -3.76 -29.41 8.87
CA GLU A 152 -4.55 -30.04 9.94
C GLU A 152 -3.77 -31.25 10.53
N PRO A 153 -3.79 -31.44 11.87
CA PRO A 153 -3.11 -32.53 12.53
C PRO A 153 -3.92 -33.83 12.37
N TYR A 154 -3.77 -34.52 11.23
CA TYR A 154 -4.23 -35.90 11.13
C TYR A 154 -3.22 -36.84 11.78
N GLY A 155 -3.37 -37.04 13.09
CA GLY A 155 -2.86 -38.20 13.80
C GLY A 155 -3.81 -38.52 14.95
N SER A 156 -4.75 -39.45 14.83
CA SER A 156 -4.62 -40.91 15.05
C SER A 156 -6.07 -41.39 15.26
N SER A 157 -6.60 -42.56 14.91
CA SER A 157 -6.17 -43.95 14.65
C SER A 157 -7.45 -44.67 14.11
N GLU A 158 -7.51 -45.74 13.30
CA GLU A 158 -6.96 -47.10 13.45
C GLU A 158 -7.17 -47.92 12.14
N THR A 159 -6.11 -48.60 11.72
CA THR A 159 -5.93 -49.96 11.15
C THR A 159 -6.82 -50.60 10.06
N SER A 160 -6.05 -51.31 9.20
CA SER A 160 -6.31 -52.55 8.42
C SER A 160 -6.63 -52.30 6.94
N SER A 161 -5.97 -52.94 5.97
CA SER A 161 -5.00 -54.05 5.93
C SER A 161 -4.28 -54.06 4.57
N SER A 162 -3.11 -54.75 4.50
CA SER A 162 -2.64 -55.63 3.40
C SER A 162 -2.45 -55.00 2.00
N ASP A 163 -1.31 -55.02 1.28
CA ASP A 163 -0.12 -55.90 1.21
C ASP A 163 1.02 -55.10 0.50
N GLU A 164 2.30 -55.22 0.90
CA GLU A 164 3.39 -55.97 0.20
C GLU A 164 3.39 -55.75 -1.34
N ASP A 165 4.39 -55.09 -1.95
CA ASP A 165 5.70 -55.68 -2.24
C ASP A 165 6.82 -54.66 -2.59
N GLU A 166 8.04 -55.08 -2.28
CA GLU A 166 9.37 -54.50 -2.49
C GLU A 166 9.79 -54.42 -3.99
N ALA A 167 10.50 -53.37 -4.42
CA ALA A 167 11.95 -53.31 -4.76
C ALA A 167 12.40 -53.92 -6.11
N GLU A 168 13.38 -53.24 -6.74
CA GLU A 168 14.20 -53.62 -7.92
C GLU A 168 13.43 -53.59 -9.28
N ASP A 169 13.77 -52.75 -10.26
CA ASP A 169 15.02 -52.80 -11.03
C ASP A 169 15.42 -51.44 -11.63
N LYS A 170 16.69 -51.08 -11.43
CA LYS A 170 17.45 -50.16 -12.29
C LYS A 170 18.39 -51.02 -13.11
N GLU A 171 18.14 -51.17 -14.41
CA GLU A 171 19.13 -51.35 -15.50
C GLU A 171 18.40 -51.92 -16.71
N GLU A 172 18.17 -51.10 -17.74
CA GLU A 172 18.23 -51.46 -19.17
C GLU A 172 17.56 -50.35 -20.02
N GLU A 173 18.11 -49.13 -19.96
CA GLU A 173 17.77 -48.10 -20.96
C GLU A 173 19.01 -47.40 -21.52
N THR A 174 20.12 -48.15 -21.58
CA THR A 174 21.35 -47.73 -22.27
C THR A 174 21.95 -48.90 -23.03
N LYS A 175 21.20 -49.45 -24.00
CA LYS A 175 21.78 -50.35 -25.04
C LYS A 175 20.88 -50.61 -26.25
N LEU A 176 20.22 -49.58 -26.79
CA LEU A 176 19.51 -49.70 -28.08
C LEU A 176 19.61 -48.44 -28.96
N LEU A 177 20.74 -47.73 -28.88
CA LEU A 177 21.13 -46.67 -29.83
C LEU A 177 22.58 -46.83 -30.31
N GLU A 178 23.01 -48.06 -30.53
CA GLU A 178 24.17 -48.37 -31.40
C GLU A 178 23.82 -49.59 -32.25
N GLN A 179 22.98 -49.37 -33.25
CA GLN A 179 22.96 -50.13 -34.51
C GLN A 179 22.12 -49.35 -35.54
N LEU A 180 22.66 -48.20 -35.95
CA LEU A 180 22.67 -47.69 -37.33
C LEU A 180 23.82 -46.69 -37.46
#